data_AF-A0A378B242-F1
#
_entry.id   AF-A0A378B242-F1
#
_cell.length_a   1.000
_cell.length_b   1.000
_cell.length_c   1.000
_cell.angle_alpha   90.00
_cell.angle_beta   90.00
_cell.angle_gamma   90.00
#
_symmetry.space_group_name_H-M   'P 1'
#
loop_
_entity.id
_entity.type
_entity.pdbx_description
1 polymer ?
#
loop_
_entity_poly.entity_id
_entity_poly.type
_entity_poly.pdbx_seq_one_letter_code
_entity_poly.pdbx_strand_id
1 'polypeptide(L)'
;MLAVDFPGQVDDLMLPIMAWVWHYQPDLLLNPDNNRKVEFDADIISDDMADVLFKVPVWERVMVEIVNGKPVATHLAEDRPRINGGEWEVVFDLGFEGAMT
;
A
#
# COMPACT_ATOMS: atom_id res chain seq x y z
N MET A 1 2.94 9.29 -3.97
CA MET A 1 4.11 8.99 -4.81
C MET A 1 3.93 9.71 -6.14
N LEU A 2 4.98 10.32 -6.69
CA LEU A 2 4.94 10.95 -8.00
C LEU A 2 5.87 10.19 -8.94
N ALA A 3 5.34 9.72 -10.07
CA ALA A 3 6.12 9.24 -11.20
C ALA A 3 6.09 10.33 -12.28
N VAL A 4 7.26 10.72 -12.79
CA VAL A 4 7.41 11.80 -13.78
C VAL A 4 7.83 11.20 -15.11
N ASP A 5 7.27 11.70 -16.21
CA ASP A 5 7.54 11.23 -17.58
C ASP A 5 7.41 9.70 -17.71
N PHE A 6 6.41 9.11 -17.06
CA PHE A 6 6.27 7.66 -16.95
C PHE A 6 5.81 7.06 -18.29
N PRO A 7 6.58 6.14 -18.91
CA PRO A 7 6.28 5.62 -20.23
C PRO A 7 5.56 4.26 -20.23
N GLY A 8 5.24 3.73 -19.05
CA GLY A 8 4.68 2.39 -18.88
C GLY A 8 3.16 2.38 -18.77
N GLN A 9 2.60 1.19 -18.52
CA GLN A 9 1.17 1.07 -18.23
C GLN A 9 0.91 1.45 -16.77
N VAL A 10 -0.23 2.07 -16.49
CA VAL A 10 -0.58 2.47 -15.11
C VAL A 10 -0.58 1.28 -14.14
N ASP A 11 -0.85 0.07 -14.64
CA ASP A 11 -0.85 -1.18 -13.88
C ASP A 11 0.53 -1.50 -13.27
N ASP A 12 1.62 -1.10 -13.95
CA ASP A 12 2.99 -1.28 -13.48
C ASP A 12 3.27 -0.48 -12.19
N LEU A 13 2.49 0.59 -11.95
CA LEU A 13 2.54 1.39 -10.73
C LEU A 13 1.46 0.95 -9.73
N MET A 14 0.25 0.65 -10.20
CA MET A 14 -0.88 0.33 -9.34
C MET A 14 -0.69 -1.00 -8.60
N LEU A 15 -0.24 -2.07 -9.29
CA LEU A 15 -0.06 -3.39 -8.69
C LEU A 15 0.90 -3.41 -7.50
N PRO A 16 2.15 -2.87 -7.58
CA PRO A 16 3.05 -2.86 -6.43
C PRO A 16 2.55 -1.97 -5.30
N ILE A 17 1.86 -0.86 -5.58
CA ILE A 17 1.24 -0.02 -4.56
C ILE A 17 0.15 -0.80 -3.83
N MET A 18 -0.72 -1.51 -4.55
CA MET A 18 -1.79 -2.29 -3.96
C MET A 18 -1.27 -3.47 -3.15
N ALA A 19 -0.20 -4.13 -3.59
CA ALA A 19 0.48 -5.16 -2.81
C ALA A 19 1.05 -4.61 -1.49
N TRP A 20 1.65 -3.42 -1.53
CA TRP A 20 2.14 -2.74 -0.33
C TRP A 20 0.99 -2.34 0.61
N VAL A 21 -0.09 -1.76 0.08
CA VAL A 21 -1.28 -1.39 0.86
C VAL A 21 -1.90 -2.62 1.50
N TRP A 22 -2.05 -3.72 0.77
CA TRP A 22 -2.57 -4.97 1.30
C TRP A 22 -1.73 -5.50 2.48
N HIS A 23 -0.42 -5.30 2.44
CA HIS A 23 0.46 -5.74 3.53
C HIS A 23 0.43 -4.81 4.74
N TYR A 24 0.52 -3.49 4.51
CA TYR A 24 0.81 -2.51 5.57
C TYR A 24 -0.39 -1.65 5.97
N GLN A 25 -1.38 -1.46 5.10
CA GLN A 25 -2.57 -0.64 5.32
C GLN A 25 -3.86 -1.35 4.81
N PRO A 26 -4.13 -2.60 5.20
CA PRO A 26 -5.10 -3.45 4.51
C PRO A 26 -6.56 -3.02 4.66
N ASP A 27 -6.90 -2.33 5.72
CA ASP A 27 -8.23 -1.74 5.89
C ASP A 27 -8.55 -0.71 4.79
N LEU A 28 -7.54 -0.09 4.15
CA LEU A 28 -7.75 0.70 2.94
C LEU A 28 -8.33 -0.12 1.81
N LEU A 29 -8.11 -1.43 1.76
CA LEU A 29 -8.71 -2.29 0.73
C LEU A 29 -9.98 -2.98 1.23
N LEU A 30 -10.00 -3.34 2.51
CA LEU A 30 -11.02 -4.22 3.07
C LEU A 30 -12.23 -3.47 3.64
N ASN A 31 -12.10 -2.17 3.94
CA ASN A 31 -13.23 -1.34 4.35
C ASN A 31 -13.80 -0.57 3.15
N PRO A 32 -15.09 -0.76 2.77
CA PRO A 32 -15.74 -0.05 1.67
C PRO A 32 -15.70 1.47 1.77
N ASP A 33 -15.68 2.03 2.99
CA ASP A 33 -15.58 3.47 3.19
C ASP A 33 -14.15 4.00 2.97
N ASN A 34 -13.15 3.13 3.11
CA ASN A 34 -11.73 3.48 2.94
C ASN A 34 -11.19 3.16 1.55
N ASN A 35 -11.77 2.20 0.82
CA ASN A 35 -11.28 1.79 -0.50
C ASN A 35 -11.27 2.89 -1.56
N ARG A 36 -12.11 3.91 -1.39
CA ARG A 36 -12.18 5.07 -2.29
C ARG A 36 -11.09 6.10 -2.03
N LYS A 37 -10.29 5.93 -0.96
CA LYS A 37 -9.26 6.90 -0.54
C LYS A 37 -7.91 6.65 -1.19
N VAL A 38 -7.71 5.50 -1.83
CA VAL A 38 -6.55 5.26 -2.70
C VAL A 38 -6.88 5.89 -4.04
N GLU A 39 -6.28 7.05 -4.31
CA GLU A 39 -6.57 7.86 -5.49
C GLU A 39 -5.30 8.04 -6.33
N PHE A 40 -5.49 8.31 -7.61
CA PHE A 40 -4.41 8.80 -8.47
C PHE A 40 -4.92 9.91 -9.38
N ASP A 41 -4.03 10.86 -9.69
CA ASP A 41 -4.22 11.84 -10.73
C ASP A 41 -3.17 11.59 -11.81
N ALA A 42 -3.53 11.75 -13.09
CA ALA A 42 -2.61 11.60 -14.21
C ALA A 42 -2.66 12.85 -15.09
N ASP A 43 -1.49 13.39 -15.43
CA ASP A 43 -1.32 14.46 -16.41
C ASP A 43 -0.66 13.89 -17.66
N ILE A 44 -1.38 13.93 -18.78
CA ILE A 44 -0.94 13.29 -20.03
C ILE A 44 0.01 14.24 -20.76
N ILE A 45 1.24 13.80 -20.98
CA ILE A 45 2.28 14.59 -21.64
C ILE A 45 2.32 14.27 -23.14
N SER A 46 2.22 12.98 -23.50
CA SER A 46 2.18 12.52 -24.89
C SER A 46 1.46 11.17 -25.01
N ASP A 47 1.36 10.62 -26.23
CA ASP A 47 0.76 9.31 -26.48
C ASP A 47 1.40 8.18 -25.65
N ASP A 48 2.68 8.35 -25.29
CA ASP A 48 3.47 7.36 -24.58
C ASP A 48 3.97 7.84 -23.20
N MET A 49 3.54 9.01 -22.69
CA MET A 49 4.08 9.55 -21.42
C MET A 49 3.02 10.27 -20.60
N ALA A 50 3.05 10.06 -19.28
CA ALA A 50 2.25 10.81 -18.31
C ALA A 50 2.99 11.02 -17.00
N ASP A 51 2.68 12.12 -16.32
CA ASP A 51 2.98 12.29 -14.89
C ASP A 51 1.86 11.66 -14.08
N VAL A 52 2.20 10.80 -13.11
CA VAL A 52 1.21 10.08 -12.29
C VAL A 52 1.44 10.35 -10.81
N LEU A 53 0.45 10.94 -10.17
CA LEU A 53 0.44 11.24 -8.74
C LEU A 53 -0.49 10.26 -8.01
N PHE A 54 0.08 9.35 -7.25
CA PHE A 54 -0.67 8.48 -6.32
C PHE A 54 -0.81 9.14 -4.95
N LYS A 55 -2.03 9.18 -4.45
CA LYS A 55 -2.44 9.64 -3.12
C LYS A 55 -2.93 8.42 -2.34
N VAL A 56 -2.12 7.98 -1.37
CA VAL A 56 -2.46 6.88 -0.47
C VAL A 56 -2.39 7.44 0.96
N PRO A 57 -3.51 7.52 1.68
CA PRO A 57 -3.46 7.87 3.09
C PRO A 57 -2.74 6.75 3.85
N VAL A 58 -1.78 7.10 4.69
CA VAL A 58 -1.02 6.13 5.49
C VAL A 58 -1.05 6.55 6.95
N TRP A 59 -1.01 5.58 7.85
CA TRP A 59 -0.84 5.82 9.26
C TRP A 59 0.11 4.80 9.88
N GLU A 60 0.54 5.13 11.09
CA GLU A 60 1.47 4.33 11.87
C GLU A 60 0.95 4.16 13.29
N ARG A 61 1.06 2.95 13.81
CA ARG A 61 0.68 2.65 15.18
C ARG A 61 1.85 2.98 16.10
N VAL A 62 1.65 3.94 17.00
CA VAL A 62 2.69 4.36 17.95
C VAL A 62 2.20 4.18 19.38
N MET A 63 2.98 3.47 20.20
CA MET A 63 2.78 3.40 21.64
C MET A 63 3.60 4.49 22.31
N VAL A 64 3.01 5.22 23.26
CA VAL A 64 3.71 6.24 24.05
C VAL A 64 3.71 5.84 25.51
N GLU A 65 4.89 5.79 26.11
CA GLU A 65 5.09 5.48 27.53
C GLU A 65 5.84 6.62 28.23
N ILE A 66 5.62 6.78 29.54
CA ILE A 66 6.41 7.72 30.35
C ILE A 66 7.51 6.95 31.07
N VAL A 67 8.76 7.16 30.67
CA VAL A 67 9.94 6.56 31.29
C VAL A 67 10.77 7.67 31.93
N ASN A 68 11.00 7.58 33.25
CA ASN A 68 11.73 8.60 34.03
C ASN A 68 11.19 10.03 33.83
N GLY A 69 9.86 10.18 33.77
CA GLY A 69 9.19 11.47 33.59
C GLY A 69 9.26 12.04 32.17
N LYS A 70 9.73 11.27 31.18
CA LYS A 70 9.80 11.69 29.77
C LYS A 70 8.95 10.77 28.88
N PRO A 71 8.24 11.31 27.88
CA PRO A 71 7.55 10.50 26.89
C PRO A 71 8.57 9.79 25.98
N VAL A 72 8.38 8.49 25.80
CA VAL A 72 9.14 7.63 24.89
C VAL A 72 8.13 7.00 23.94
N ALA A 73 8.37 7.15 22.63
CA ALA A 73 7.54 6.58 21.58
C ALA A 73 8.16 5.28 21.05
N THR A 74 7.33 4.26 20.87
CA THR A 74 7.68 2.99 20.24
C THR A 74 6.76 2.74 19.06
N HIS A 75 7.34 2.62 17.87
CA HIS A 75 6.63 2.32 16.63
C HIS A 75 6.26 0.84 16.60
N LEU A 76 4.99 0.54 16.41
CA LEU A 76 4.45 -0.81 16.36
C LEU A 76 4.13 -1.18 14.90
N ALA A 77 4.36 -2.43 14.54
CA ALA A 77 3.89 -2.95 13.27
C ALA A 77 2.35 -3.00 13.22
N GLU A 78 1.79 -2.79 12.04
CA GLU A 78 0.40 -3.12 11.73
C GLU A 78 0.34 -4.64 11.49
N ASP A 79 -0.39 -5.38 12.33
CA ASP A 79 -0.57 -6.82 12.10
C ASP A 79 -1.41 -7.03 10.85
N ARG A 80 -0.97 -7.93 9.96
CA ARG A 80 -1.81 -8.32 8.81
C ARG A 80 -3.15 -8.86 9.33
N PRO A 81 -4.29 -8.45 8.73
CA PRO A 81 -5.59 -9.01 9.03
C PRO A 81 -5.52 -10.53 8.90
N ARG A 82 -6.02 -11.24 9.91
CA ARG A 82 -6.11 -12.72 9.91
C ARG A 82 -7.27 -13.20 9.05
N ILE A 83 -7.54 -12.55 7.93
CA ILE A 83 -8.61 -12.93 7.01
C ILE A 83 -7.97 -13.86 5.98
N ASN A 84 -8.19 -15.16 6.15
CA ASN A 84 -7.78 -16.18 5.17
C ASN A 84 -8.90 -16.34 4.12
N GLY A 85 -8.53 -16.47 2.86
CA GLY A 85 -9.39 -16.71 1.69
C GLY A 85 -10.00 -15.47 1.01
N GLY A 86 -9.41 -14.27 1.14
CA GLY A 86 -9.93 -13.05 0.51
C GLY A 86 -9.53 -12.88 -0.97
N GLU A 87 -10.29 -12.10 -1.77
CA GLU A 87 -9.96 -11.83 -3.18
C GLU A 87 -8.52 -11.29 -3.37
N TRP A 88 -8.04 -10.47 -2.43
CA TRP A 88 -6.69 -9.92 -2.45
C TRP A 88 -5.59 -10.93 -2.10
N GLU A 89 -5.91 -11.98 -1.35
CA GLU A 89 -4.97 -13.08 -1.06
C GLU A 89 -4.72 -13.92 -2.31
N VAL A 90 -5.72 -14.13 -3.18
CA VAL A 90 -5.51 -14.81 -4.48
C VAL A 90 -4.55 -14.03 -5.38
N VAL A 91 -4.59 -12.69 -5.33
CA VAL A 91 -3.77 -11.81 -6.16
C VAL A 91 -2.34 -11.68 -5.62
N PHE A 92 -2.17 -11.62 -4.29
CA PHE A 92 -0.90 -11.26 -3.66
C PHE A 92 -0.27 -12.33 -2.75
N ASP A 93 -1.00 -13.40 -2.41
CA ASP A 93 -0.53 -14.55 -1.62
C ASP A 93 -0.64 -15.84 -2.45
N LEU A 94 0.23 -15.96 -3.46
CA LEU A 94 0.53 -17.24 -4.06
C LEU A 94 1.61 -17.88 -3.19
N GLY A 95 1.22 -18.84 -2.34
CA GLY A 95 2.09 -19.55 -1.41
C GLY A 95 3.54 -19.65 -1.89
N PHE A 96 4.42 -18.88 -1.26
CA PHE A 96 5.84 -18.93 -1.55
C PHE A 96 6.42 -20.18 -0.90
N GLU A 97 6.83 -21.18 -1.70
CA GLU A 97 8.05 -21.99 -1.47
C GLU A 97 8.36 -22.95 -2.65
N GLY A 98 9.36 -22.59 -3.46
CA GLY A 98 10.41 -23.51 -3.93
C GLY A 98 10.15 -24.43 -5.14
N ALA A 99 10.63 -24.01 -6.32
CA ALA A 99 11.57 -24.80 -7.13
C ALA A 99 12.23 -23.90 -8.18
N MET A 100 13.53 -23.62 -8.00
CA MET A 100 14.40 -23.48 -9.17
C MET A 100 14.56 -24.89 -9.77
N THR A 101 14.03 -25.09 -10.96
CA THR A 101 14.52 -26.08 -11.94
C THR A 101 14.36 -25.49 -13.33
#